data_AF-A0A3D3HVE2-F1
#
_entry.id   AF-A0A3D3HVE2-F1
#
_cell.length_a   1.000
_cell.length_b   1.000
_cell.length_c   1.000
_cell.angle_alpha   90.00
_cell.angle_beta   90.00
_cell.angle_gamma   90.00
#
_symmetry.space_group_name_H-M   'P 1'
#
loop_
_entity.id
_entity.type
_entity.pdbx_description
1 polymer ?
#
loop_
_entity_poly.entity_id
_entity_poly.type
_entity_poly.pdbx_seq_one_letter_code
_entity_poly.pdbx_strand_id
1 'polypeptide(L)'
;KVYWIADAYTTSDRYPYSQPLLLNGKSVNYVRNSVKVVVDAYNGSVVFYQADAGDPILKTYATIFPGTFRPLSEMPESLVSHLRYPEDIFTLQTAAYSVYHMDDPQIFYNKEDQWEIPAIPSEGEGASRPGAIPPMQPRHIIMKLPGEQKEEYVLMLPFTPRAKDNLSAWMVARNDGESYGKLLVYRFPKDKLVFGPKQIIGRINQDSEISQQISLWSQGGSQVIQGPLLVIPIEESLLYVRPLYLKAEAGKIPELKRVVVAYENKIAMEETLEEGLSKIFGIGAAGKSQQGAATKTPSSNGPPAKDVEERIQRAASAYEEALRAQREGDWTRYGEAIRRLGDILK
;
A
#
# COMPACT_ATOMS: atom_id res chain seq x y z
N LYS A 1 -17.12 -21.36 2.19
CA LYS A 1 -16.22 -21.99 3.19
C LYS A 1 -15.15 -20.97 3.54
N VAL A 2 -14.69 -20.95 4.79
CA VAL A 2 -13.72 -19.97 5.30
C VAL A 2 -12.45 -20.73 5.63
N TYR A 3 -11.33 -20.24 5.14
CA TYR A 3 -10.00 -20.80 5.36
C TYR A 3 -9.10 -19.73 5.93
N TRP A 4 -8.25 -20.12 6.88
CA TRP A 4 -7.14 -19.30 7.34
C TRP A 4 -5.88 -19.78 6.66
N ILE A 5 -5.11 -18.86 6.07
CA ILE A 5 -3.80 -19.15 5.50
C ILE A 5 -2.77 -18.50 6.43
N ALA A 6 -1.88 -19.31 6.99
CA ALA A 6 -0.79 -18.87 7.84
C ALA A 6 0.55 -19.13 7.18
N ASP A 7 1.48 -18.19 7.36
CA ASP A 7 2.85 -18.30 6.92
C ASP A 7 3.70 -19.03 7.94
N ALA A 8 4.38 -20.10 7.52
CA ALA A 8 5.32 -20.83 8.34
C ALA A 8 6.73 -20.71 7.75
N TYR A 9 7.63 -20.15 8.57
CA TYR A 9 9.01 -19.88 8.18
C TYR A 9 9.97 -20.92 8.74
N THR A 10 10.98 -21.29 7.96
CA THR A 10 12.20 -21.86 8.52
C THR A 10 13.18 -20.74 8.81
N THR A 11 13.87 -20.83 9.96
CA THR A 11 14.79 -19.78 10.43
C THR A 11 16.05 -20.39 11.03
N SER A 12 17.14 -19.63 11.01
CA SER A 12 18.37 -19.93 11.74
C SER A 12 19.09 -18.65 12.11
N ASP A 13 19.89 -18.71 13.17
CA ASP A 13 20.86 -17.69 13.59
C ASP A 13 22.31 -18.10 13.26
N ARG A 14 22.52 -19.23 12.57
CA ARG A 14 23.83 -19.84 12.33
C ARG A 14 24.28 -19.80 10.87
N TYR A 15 23.60 -19.07 10.00
CA TYR A 15 23.99 -18.98 8.60
C TYR A 15 25.25 -18.12 8.45
N PRO A 16 26.36 -18.68 7.94
CA PRO A 16 27.65 -17.99 7.94
C PRO A 16 27.61 -16.76 7.02
N TYR A 17 28.37 -15.73 7.38
CA TYR A 17 28.52 -14.49 6.60
C TYR A 17 27.20 -13.75 6.29
N SER A 18 26.15 -14.00 7.05
CA SER A 18 24.86 -13.31 6.91
C SER A 18 24.61 -12.36 8.07
N GLN A 19 24.04 -11.18 7.75
CA GLN A 19 23.71 -10.17 8.74
C GLN A 19 22.55 -10.64 9.64
N PRO A 20 22.71 -10.62 10.97
CA PRO A 20 21.62 -10.86 11.88
C PRO A 20 20.61 -9.71 11.86
N LEU A 21 19.33 -10.06 11.79
CA LEU A 21 18.18 -9.16 11.88
C LEU A 21 17.20 -9.69 12.93
N LEU A 22 16.31 -8.83 13.43
CA LEU A 22 15.31 -9.22 14.42
C LEU A 22 14.00 -9.64 13.75
N LEU A 23 13.57 -10.87 14.01
CA LEU A 23 12.26 -11.38 13.67
C LEU A 23 11.52 -11.70 14.97
N ASN A 24 10.44 -10.99 15.28
CA ASN A 24 9.65 -11.15 16.51
C ASN A 24 10.51 -11.14 17.79
N GLY A 25 11.50 -10.24 17.84
CA GLY A 25 12.44 -10.08 18.97
C GLY A 25 13.57 -11.12 19.01
N LYS A 26 13.64 -12.06 18.07
CA LYS A 26 14.71 -13.06 17.98
C LYS A 26 15.67 -12.70 16.85
N SER A 27 16.97 -12.85 17.11
CA SER A 27 18.00 -12.69 16.08
C SER A 27 17.95 -13.86 15.10
N VAL A 28 17.83 -13.56 13.81
CA VAL A 28 17.88 -14.53 12.70
C VAL A 28 18.80 -13.99 11.60
N ASN A 29 19.54 -14.87 10.94
CA ASN A 29 20.35 -14.55 9.76
C ASN A 29 20.06 -15.48 8.58
N TYR A 30 19.05 -16.34 8.73
CA TYR A 30 18.42 -17.14 7.68
C TYR A 30 16.92 -17.15 7.92
N VAL A 31 16.15 -16.91 6.86
CA VAL A 31 14.70 -16.99 6.87
C VAL A 31 14.20 -17.41 5.49
N ARG A 32 13.26 -18.34 5.43
CA ARG A 32 12.52 -18.71 4.22
C ARG A 32 11.05 -18.81 4.55
N ASN A 33 10.18 -18.30 3.67
CA ASN A 33 8.74 -18.55 3.74
C ASN A 33 8.46 -19.93 3.14
N SER A 34 8.74 -20.96 3.91
CA SER A 34 8.87 -22.31 3.37
C SER A 34 7.53 -23.01 3.21
N VAL A 35 6.54 -22.70 4.05
CA VAL A 35 5.27 -23.41 4.09
C VAL A 35 4.09 -22.45 4.20
N LYS A 36 3.05 -22.70 3.41
CA LYS A 36 1.70 -22.16 3.64
C LYS A 36 0.87 -23.17 4.39
N VAL A 37 0.30 -22.77 5.52
CA VAL A 37 -0.57 -23.62 6.34
C VAL A 37 -2.01 -23.17 6.10
N VAL A 38 -2.83 -24.07 5.57
CA VAL A 38 -4.26 -23.81 5.35
C VAL A 38 -5.06 -24.52 6.44
N VAL A 39 -5.84 -23.76 7.18
CA VAL A 39 -6.73 -24.25 8.24
C VAL A 39 -8.18 -24.05 7.82
N ASP A 40 -8.96 -25.12 7.74
CA ASP A 40 -10.41 -25.04 7.54
C ASP A 40 -11.07 -24.53 8.82
N ALA A 41 -11.73 -23.37 8.74
CA ALA A 41 -12.30 -22.72 9.92
C ALA A 41 -13.49 -23.48 10.53
N TYR A 42 -14.09 -24.42 9.81
CA TYR A 42 -15.28 -25.15 10.25
C TYR A 42 -14.95 -26.47 10.94
N ASN A 43 -13.97 -27.20 10.43
CA ASN A 43 -13.61 -28.53 10.96
C ASN A 43 -12.19 -28.61 11.54
N GLY A 44 -11.39 -27.54 11.44
CA GLY A 44 -10.05 -27.47 12.00
C GLY A 44 -9.00 -28.30 11.25
N SER A 45 -9.33 -28.85 10.07
CA SER A 45 -8.36 -29.60 9.27
C SER A 45 -7.23 -28.68 8.83
N VAL A 46 -5.99 -29.18 8.96
CA VAL A 46 -4.78 -28.43 8.62
C VAL A 46 -4.07 -29.12 7.46
N VAL A 47 -3.73 -28.34 6.43
CA VAL A 47 -2.94 -28.80 5.29
C VAL A 47 -1.71 -27.91 5.13
N PHE A 48 -0.54 -28.53 4.99
CA PHE A 48 0.74 -27.85 4.82
C PHE A 48 1.17 -27.92 3.36
N TYR A 49 1.40 -26.78 2.73
CA TYR A 49 1.88 -26.68 1.35
C TYR A 49 3.30 -26.12 1.29
N GLN A 50 4.19 -26.77 0.55
CA GLN A 50 5.58 -26.39 0.39
C GLN A 50 5.71 -25.18 -0.56
N ALA A 51 5.83 -23.98 0.00
CA ALA A 51 5.98 -22.73 -0.75
C ALA A 51 7.39 -22.52 -1.32
N ASP A 52 8.43 -22.95 -0.59
CA ASP A 52 9.82 -22.97 -1.07
C ASP A 52 10.35 -24.41 -1.00
N ALA A 53 10.07 -25.20 -2.03
CA ALA A 53 10.58 -26.57 -2.13
C ALA A 53 12.11 -26.65 -2.24
N GLY A 54 12.80 -25.52 -2.45
CA GLY A 54 14.25 -25.42 -2.47
C GLY A 54 14.87 -25.38 -1.07
N ASP A 55 14.11 -25.00 -0.04
CA ASP A 55 14.61 -24.79 1.32
C ASP A 55 15.18 -26.08 1.95
N PRO A 56 16.49 -26.13 2.27
CA PRO A 56 17.11 -27.32 2.88
C PRO A 56 16.54 -27.67 4.27
N ILE A 57 16.09 -26.69 5.05
CA ILE A 57 15.48 -26.95 6.36
C ILE A 57 14.13 -27.63 6.16
N LEU A 58 13.28 -27.10 5.27
CA LEU A 58 12.02 -27.74 4.91
C LEU A 58 12.21 -29.16 4.36
N LYS A 59 13.18 -29.38 3.46
CA LYS A 59 13.48 -30.72 2.93
C LYS A 59 13.79 -31.73 4.03
N THR A 60 14.49 -31.29 5.08
CA THR A 60 14.78 -32.12 6.25
C THR A 60 13.50 -32.47 7.00
N TYR A 61 12.63 -31.48 7.29
CA TYR A 61 11.33 -31.73 7.91
C TYR A 61 10.43 -32.64 7.07
N ALA A 62 10.39 -32.47 5.75
CA ALA A 62 9.62 -33.30 4.84
C ALA A 62 10.13 -34.75 4.81
N THR A 63 11.43 -34.97 5.02
CA THR A 63 12.03 -36.31 5.14
C THR A 63 11.69 -36.97 6.48
N ILE A 64 11.72 -36.21 7.59
CA ILE A 64 11.39 -36.70 8.94
C ILE A 64 9.91 -37.03 9.06
N PHE A 65 9.03 -36.27 8.40
CA PHE A 65 7.58 -36.43 8.47
C PHE A 65 6.95 -36.69 7.09
N PRO A 66 7.15 -37.88 6.49
CA PRO A 66 6.62 -38.21 5.18
C PRO A 66 5.10 -38.02 5.09
N GLY A 67 4.61 -37.44 3.99
CA GLY A 67 3.19 -37.22 3.74
C GLY A 67 2.58 -35.99 4.42
N THR A 68 3.33 -35.29 5.30
CA THR A 68 2.83 -34.09 6.00
C THR A 68 2.74 -32.87 5.07
N PHE A 69 3.71 -32.70 4.17
CA PHE A 69 3.84 -31.50 3.33
C PHE A 69 3.51 -31.81 1.88
N ARG A 70 2.52 -31.11 1.33
CA ARG A 70 2.08 -31.25 -0.07
C ARG A 70 2.78 -30.22 -0.96
N PRO A 71 3.03 -30.52 -2.26
CA PRO A 71 3.45 -29.51 -3.23
C PRO A 71 2.48 -28.33 -3.27
N LEU A 72 2.98 -27.10 -3.42
CA LEU A 72 2.11 -25.92 -3.57
C LEU A 72 1.17 -26.02 -4.78
N SER A 73 1.58 -26.74 -5.83
CA SER A 73 0.77 -27.00 -7.02
C SER A 73 -0.50 -27.83 -6.75
N GLU A 74 -0.59 -28.53 -5.61
CA GLU A 74 -1.81 -29.23 -5.19
C GLU A 74 -2.80 -28.30 -4.46
N MET A 75 -2.42 -27.04 -4.19
CA MET A 75 -3.31 -26.07 -3.58
C MET A 75 -4.44 -25.71 -4.56
N PRO A 76 -5.72 -25.76 -4.12
CA PRO A 76 -6.84 -25.34 -4.96
C PRO A 76 -6.65 -23.93 -5.52
N GLU A 77 -6.97 -23.72 -6.80
CA GLU A 77 -6.81 -22.40 -7.47
C GLU A 77 -7.50 -21.26 -6.71
N SER A 78 -8.65 -21.54 -6.11
CA SER A 78 -9.39 -20.58 -5.29
C SER A 78 -8.63 -20.13 -4.03
N LEU A 79 -7.70 -20.93 -3.51
CA LEU A 79 -6.82 -20.53 -2.40
C LEU A 79 -5.54 -19.88 -2.91
N VAL A 80 -5.03 -20.31 -4.06
CA VAL A 80 -3.86 -19.71 -4.71
C VAL A 80 -4.09 -18.22 -4.97
N SER A 81 -5.28 -17.84 -5.44
CA SER A 81 -5.65 -16.43 -5.66
C SER A 81 -5.72 -15.57 -4.39
N HIS A 82 -5.69 -16.19 -3.20
CA HIS A 82 -5.67 -15.50 -1.91
C HIS A 82 -4.29 -15.51 -1.23
N LEU A 83 -3.27 -16.08 -1.88
CA LEU A 83 -1.92 -16.04 -1.34
C LEU A 83 -1.39 -14.61 -1.33
N ARG A 84 -0.73 -14.26 -0.22
CA ARG A 84 -0.06 -12.97 -0.04
C ARG A 84 1.41 -13.21 0.22
N TYR A 85 2.23 -12.27 -0.20
CA TYR A 85 3.63 -12.24 0.17
C TYR A 85 3.72 -11.82 1.64
N PRO A 86 4.47 -12.55 2.48
CA PRO A 86 4.41 -12.32 3.91
C PRO A 86 5.10 -11.02 4.31
N GLU A 87 4.45 -10.25 5.18
CA GLU A 87 4.98 -8.96 5.64
C GLU A 87 6.25 -9.11 6.50
N ASP A 88 6.38 -10.20 7.28
CA ASP A 88 7.53 -10.39 8.16
C ASP A 88 8.83 -10.56 7.36
N ILE A 89 8.83 -11.46 6.37
CA ILE A 89 10.03 -11.70 5.55
C ILE A 89 10.32 -10.49 4.66
N PHE A 90 9.29 -9.81 4.15
CA PHE A 90 9.47 -8.58 3.39
C PHE A 90 10.09 -7.45 4.23
N THR A 91 9.70 -7.34 5.50
CA THR A 91 10.29 -6.39 6.46
C THR A 91 11.78 -6.68 6.68
N LEU A 92 12.17 -7.96 6.78
CA LEU A 92 13.59 -8.33 6.88
C LEU A 92 14.35 -8.03 5.59
N GLN A 93 13.76 -8.35 4.43
CA GLN A 93 14.37 -8.12 3.12
C GLN A 93 14.59 -6.63 2.85
N THR A 94 13.59 -5.80 3.11
CA THR A 94 13.68 -4.33 2.98
C THR A 94 14.71 -3.74 3.94
N ALA A 95 14.77 -4.22 5.19
CA ALA A 95 15.80 -3.82 6.14
C ALA A 95 17.22 -4.17 5.66
N ALA A 96 17.44 -5.39 5.17
CA ALA A 96 18.73 -5.80 4.59
C ALA A 96 19.07 -4.96 3.35
N TYR A 97 18.11 -4.82 2.44
CA TYR A 97 18.31 -4.15 1.15
C TYR A 97 18.58 -2.64 1.29
N SER A 98 18.17 -2.02 2.40
CA SER A 98 18.52 -0.62 2.71
C SER A 98 20.03 -0.35 2.74
N VAL A 99 20.85 -1.40 2.93
CA VAL A 99 22.31 -1.34 2.93
C VAL A 99 22.91 -2.12 1.75
N TYR A 100 22.47 -3.35 1.50
CA TYR A 100 23.12 -4.25 0.52
C TYR A 100 22.74 -3.99 -0.94
N HIS A 101 21.98 -2.93 -1.25
CA HIS A 101 21.77 -2.49 -2.64
C HIS A 101 23.00 -1.75 -3.22
N MET A 102 23.96 -1.40 -2.36
CA MET A 102 25.23 -0.76 -2.74
C MET A 102 26.25 -1.83 -3.11
N ASP A 103 26.49 -1.99 -4.42
CA ASP A 103 27.40 -3.01 -4.96
C ASP A 103 28.87 -2.54 -5.03
N ASP A 104 29.11 -1.22 -5.03
CA ASP A 104 30.47 -0.66 -5.02
C ASP A 104 31.08 -0.74 -3.62
N PRO A 105 32.27 -1.37 -3.44
CA PRO A 105 32.87 -1.57 -2.13
C PRO A 105 33.19 -0.28 -1.37
N GLN A 106 33.59 0.78 -2.07
CA GLN A 106 33.95 2.05 -1.44
C GLN A 106 32.70 2.78 -0.95
N ILE A 107 31.66 2.85 -1.79
CA ILE A 107 30.34 3.38 -1.44
C ILE A 107 29.74 2.59 -0.26
N PHE A 108 29.83 1.26 -0.30
CA PHE A 108 29.33 0.40 0.77
C PHE A 108 30.09 0.61 2.09
N TYR A 109 31.42 0.66 2.06
CA TYR A 109 32.25 0.88 3.25
C TYR A 109 31.94 2.22 3.91
N ASN A 110 31.77 3.28 3.11
CA ASN A 110 31.45 4.62 3.59
C ASN A 110 29.95 4.84 3.87
N LYS A 111 29.08 3.91 3.46
CA LYS A 111 27.61 4.01 3.53
C LYS A 111 27.05 5.26 2.86
N GLU A 112 27.64 5.66 1.73
CA GLU A 112 27.35 6.93 1.06
C GLU A 112 25.93 7.00 0.46
N ASP A 113 25.39 5.86 0.00
CA ASP A 113 24.03 5.76 -0.57
C ASP A 113 23.09 4.92 0.30
N GLN A 114 23.36 4.85 1.61
CA GLN A 114 22.51 4.10 2.53
C GLN A 114 21.07 4.64 2.51
N TRP A 115 20.09 3.75 2.44
CA TRP A 115 18.67 4.09 2.57
C TRP A 115 18.16 3.83 3.98
N GLU A 116 17.03 4.46 4.29
CA GLU A 116 16.28 4.31 5.52
C GLU A 116 14.79 4.13 5.17
N ILE A 117 14.08 3.41 6.04
CA ILE A 117 12.63 3.33 5.99
C ILE A 117 12.10 4.61 6.65
N PRO A 118 11.26 5.42 5.97
CA PRO A 118 10.80 6.70 6.52
C PRO A 118 10.12 6.51 7.87
N ALA A 119 10.51 7.27 8.87
CA ALA A 119 9.84 7.31 10.16
C ALA A 119 8.72 8.35 10.14
N ILE A 120 7.49 7.90 10.42
CA ILE A 120 6.29 8.75 10.39
C ILE A 120 5.70 8.83 11.79
N PRO A 121 5.40 10.03 12.31
CA PRO A 121 4.65 10.17 13.56
C PRO A 121 3.29 9.49 13.42
N SER A 122 3.06 8.46 14.24
CA SER A 122 1.74 7.86 14.36
C SER A 122 0.93 8.69 15.35
N GLU A 123 -0.07 9.43 14.85
CA GLU A 123 -1.00 10.18 15.70
C GLU A 123 -2.32 9.39 15.84
N GLY A 124 -2.56 8.80 17.01
CA GLY A 124 -3.78 8.01 17.31
C GLY A 124 -3.54 6.80 18.23
N GLU A 125 -4.61 6.07 18.57
CA GLU A 125 -4.52 4.77 19.27
C GLU A 125 -3.66 3.79 18.46
N GLY A 126 -2.56 3.32 19.05
CA GLY A 126 -1.53 2.53 18.35
C GLY A 126 -0.20 3.27 18.14
N ALA A 127 -0.11 4.55 18.53
CA ALA A 127 1.17 5.21 18.73
C ALA A 127 2.04 4.37 19.68
N SER A 128 3.14 3.83 19.16
CA SER A 128 4.20 3.30 20.01
C SER A 128 4.61 4.39 21.01
N ARG A 129 4.94 3.98 22.24
CA ARG A 129 5.39 4.79 23.40
C ARG A 129 5.50 6.31 23.16
N PRO A 130 4.91 7.18 24.00
CA PRO A 130 5.02 8.64 23.87
C PRO A 130 6.45 9.07 23.49
N GLY A 131 6.62 9.66 22.30
CA GLY A 131 7.91 10.10 21.76
C GLY A 131 8.62 9.16 20.76
N ALA A 132 8.11 7.94 20.51
CA ALA A 132 8.65 7.06 19.47
C ALA A 132 8.00 7.35 18.11
N ILE A 133 8.80 7.64 17.09
CA ILE A 133 8.36 7.78 15.70
C ILE A 133 8.67 6.46 14.98
N PRO A 134 7.70 5.54 14.83
CA PRO A 134 7.97 4.25 14.21
C PRO A 134 8.29 4.40 12.71
N PRO A 135 9.10 3.49 12.14
CA PRO A 135 9.25 3.40 10.69
C PRO A 135 7.91 3.04 10.04
N MET A 136 7.74 3.43 8.77
CA MET A 136 6.66 2.93 7.94
C MET A 136 6.67 1.40 7.90
N GLN A 137 5.48 0.82 7.88
CA GLN A 137 5.28 -0.61 7.69
C GLN A 137 4.92 -0.92 6.24
N PRO A 138 5.26 -2.12 5.74
CA PRO A 138 4.82 -2.59 4.44
C PRO A 138 3.31 -2.50 4.27
N ARG A 139 2.85 -2.18 3.06
CA ARG A 139 1.42 -2.00 2.76
C ARG A 139 1.00 -2.75 1.52
N HIS A 140 -0.08 -3.49 1.66
CA HIS A 140 -0.78 -4.08 0.54
C HIS A 140 -1.58 -3.02 -0.22
N ILE A 141 -1.37 -2.94 -1.54
CA ILE A 141 -2.06 -2.02 -2.44
C ILE A 141 -2.36 -2.72 -3.77
N ILE A 142 -3.42 -2.29 -4.45
CA ILE A 142 -3.68 -2.69 -5.84
C ILE A 142 -3.26 -1.53 -6.73
N MET A 143 -2.38 -1.78 -7.68
CA MET A 143 -1.91 -0.75 -8.59
C MET A 143 -1.31 -1.35 -9.86
N LYS A 144 -1.23 -0.54 -10.92
CA LYS A 144 -0.51 -0.88 -12.13
C LYS A 144 0.97 -0.54 -11.97
N LEU A 145 1.82 -1.56 -11.88
CA LEU A 145 3.27 -1.36 -11.76
C LEU A 145 3.84 -0.67 -13.02
N PRO A 146 4.88 0.16 -12.89
CA PRO A 146 5.52 0.78 -14.05
C PRO A 146 5.97 -0.27 -15.09
N GLY A 147 5.56 -0.08 -16.34
CA GLY A 147 5.85 -0.99 -17.47
C GLY A 147 4.91 -2.19 -17.61
N GLU A 148 4.08 -2.48 -16.60
CA GLU A 148 3.09 -3.56 -16.65
C GLU A 148 1.78 -3.07 -17.30
N GLN A 149 1.01 -3.99 -17.87
CA GLN A 149 -0.25 -3.65 -18.57
C GLN A 149 -1.50 -3.80 -17.71
N LYS A 150 -1.41 -4.56 -16.62
CA LYS A 150 -2.53 -4.88 -15.73
C LYS A 150 -2.21 -4.42 -14.31
N GLU A 151 -3.25 -4.11 -13.57
CA GLU A 151 -3.19 -3.89 -12.13
C GLU A 151 -2.81 -5.19 -11.43
N GLU A 152 -2.10 -5.05 -10.32
CA GLU A 152 -1.62 -6.16 -9.52
C GLU A 152 -1.75 -5.82 -8.04
N TYR A 153 -2.08 -6.82 -7.23
CA TYR A 153 -2.00 -6.75 -5.80
C TYR A 153 -0.55 -6.91 -5.34
N VAL A 154 0.01 -5.88 -4.71
CA VAL A 154 1.42 -5.85 -4.30
C VAL A 154 1.58 -5.44 -2.85
N LEU A 155 2.63 -5.93 -2.20
CA LEU A 155 3.11 -5.43 -0.92
C LEU A 155 4.23 -4.42 -1.18
N MET A 156 4.14 -3.21 -0.66
CA MET A 156 5.07 -2.11 -1.00
C MET A 156 5.63 -1.42 0.24
N LEU A 157 6.89 -0.97 0.15
CA LEU A 157 7.53 -0.08 1.12
C LEU A 157 8.44 0.94 0.42
N PRO A 158 8.32 2.25 0.73
CA PRO A 158 9.21 3.28 0.22
C PRO A 158 10.51 3.41 1.02
N PHE A 159 11.52 4.02 0.40
CA PHE A 159 12.82 4.34 0.99
C PHE A 159 13.19 5.82 0.77
N THR A 160 13.87 6.39 1.77
CA THR A 160 14.55 7.69 1.67
C THR A 160 16.05 7.47 1.85
N PRO A 161 16.93 8.31 1.28
CA PRO A 161 18.34 8.29 1.67
C PRO A 161 18.49 8.62 3.16
N ARG A 162 19.55 8.09 3.76
CA ARG A 162 19.88 8.36 5.15
C ARG A 162 19.94 9.86 5.43
N ALA A 163 19.27 10.28 6.51
CA ALA A 163 19.18 11.68 6.95
C ALA A 163 18.61 12.66 5.89
N LYS A 164 17.89 12.16 4.87
CA LYS A 164 17.13 12.97 3.93
C LYS A 164 15.66 12.59 3.98
N ASP A 165 14.79 13.53 3.64
CA ASP A 165 13.34 13.30 3.65
C ASP A 165 12.73 13.11 2.25
N ASN A 166 13.53 13.18 1.17
CA ASN A 166 13.07 12.92 -0.21
C ASN A 166 13.13 11.42 -0.53
N LEU A 167 12.19 10.91 -1.33
CA LEU A 167 12.20 9.50 -1.75
C LEU A 167 13.36 9.18 -2.69
N SER A 168 13.99 8.03 -2.48
CA SER A 168 15.01 7.47 -3.38
C SER A 168 14.51 6.25 -4.14
N ALA A 169 13.67 5.43 -3.51
CA ALA A 169 13.19 4.20 -4.10
C ALA A 169 11.90 3.72 -3.43
N TRP A 170 11.31 2.68 -4.00
CA TRP A 170 10.44 1.76 -3.28
C TRP A 170 10.81 0.32 -3.65
N MET A 171 10.39 -0.61 -2.79
CA MET A 171 10.43 -2.03 -3.06
C MET A 171 9.01 -2.57 -3.04
N VAL A 172 8.72 -3.51 -3.94
CA VAL A 172 7.44 -4.21 -4.03
C VAL A 172 7.65 -5.71 -4.05
N ALA A 173 6.76 -6.45 -3.41
CA ALA A 173 6.58 -7.88 -3.60
C ALA A 173 5.24 -8.13 -4.30
N ARG A 174 5.29 -8.91 -5.37
CA ARG A 174 4.15 -9.25 -6.21
C ARG A 174 3.34 -10.40 -5.60
N ASN A 175 2.01 -10.32 -5.59
CA ASN A 175 1.13 -11.34 -5.01
C ASN A 175 0.38 -12.18 -6.06
N ASP A 176 0.39 -11.79 -7.34
CA ASP A 176 -0.54 -12.38 -8.30
C ASP A 176 0.16 -13.31 -9.31
N GLY A 177 -0.51 -14.44 -9.59
CA GLY A 177 -0.18 -15.37 -10.66
C GLY A 177 1.27 -15.87 -10.63
N GLU A 178 1.88 -16.01 -11.82
CA GLU A 178 3.27 -16.45 -11.99
C GLU A 178 4.30 -15.46 -11.44
N SER A 179 3.85 -14.27 -11.04
CA SER A 179 4.70 -13.25 -10.44
C SER A 179 4.71 -13.30 -8.91
N TYR A 180 3.90 -14.16 -8.29
CA TYR A 180 3.89 -14.36 -6.85
C TYR A 180 5.31 -14.50 -6.27
N GLY A 181 5.63 -13.64 -5.31
CA GLY A 181 6.91 -13.63 -4.61
C GLY A 181 8.08 -12.98 -5.34
N LYS A 182 7.88 -12.45 -6.55
CA LYS A 182 8.90 -11.64 -7.23
C LYS A 182 9.04 -10.30 -6.52
N LEU A 183 10.26 -9.96 -6.17
CA LEU A 183 10.63 -8.68 -5.58
C LEU A 183 11.15 -7.74 -6.67
N LEU A 184 10.66 -6.50 -6.67
CA LEU A 184 11.13 -5.46 -7.58
C LEU A 184 11.48 -4.21 -6.78
N VAL A 185 12.50 -3.50 -7.22
CA VAL A 185 12.90 -2.21 -6.66
C VAL A 185 12.88 -1.21 -7.78
N TYR A 186 12.15 -0.12 -7.60
CA TYR A 186 12.24 1.01 -8.52
C TYR A 186 12.94 2.15 -7.81
N ARG A 187 13.91 2.74 -8.52
CA ARG A 187 14.70 3.87 -8.04
C ARG A 187 14.21 5.12 -8.74
N PHE A 188 13.99 6.17 -7.98
CA PHE A 188 13.68 7.49 -8.53
C PHE A 188 14.96 8.14 -9.08
N PRO A 189 14.85 8.98 -10.11
CA PRO A 189 15.99 9.75 -10.63
C PRO A 189 16.60 10.64 -9.53
N LYS A 190 17.94 10.69 -9.45
CA LYS A 190 18.65 11.47 -8.41
C LYS A 190 18.59 13.00 -8.65
N ASP A 191 18.23 13.41 -9.87
CA ASP A 191 18.12 14.79 -10.33
C ASP A 191 16.73 15.40 -10.11
N LYS A 192 15.69 14.58 -9.88
CA LYS A 192 14.33 15.05 -9.57
C LYS A 192 14.08 15.02 -8.07
N LEU A 193 13.58 16.12 -7.51
CA LEU A 193 13.13 16.14 -6.13
C LEU A 193 11.78 15.43 -6.03
N VAL A 194 11.77 14.27 -5.37
CA VAL A 194 10.56 13.51 -5.09
C VAL A 194 10.25 13.60 -3.60
N PHE A 195 9.14 14.25 -3.25
CA PHE A 195 8.79 14.46 -1.84
C PHE A 195 8.63 13.14 -1.10
N GLY A 196 9.21 13.00 0.09
CA GLY A 196 8.97 11.83 0.91
C GLY A 196 7.80 11.97 1.87
N PRO A 197 7.40 10.85 2.50
CA PRO A 197 6.24 10.80 3.37
C PRO A 197 6.27 11.85 4.49
N LYS A 198 7.43 12.07 5.10
CA LYS A 198 7.62 13.04 6.17
C LYS A 198 7.40 14.48 5.70
N GLN A 199 7.86 14.83 4.49
CA GLN A 199 7.64 16.15 3.91
C GLN A 199 6.16 16.38 3.58
N ILE A 200 5.49 15.38 2.99
CA ILE A 200 4.06 15.48 2.67
C ILE A 200 3.22 15.62 3.93
N ILE A 201 3.51 14.84 4.98
CA ILE A 201 2.83 15.00 6.27
C ILE A 201 3.07 16.38 6.88
N GLY A 202 4.31 16.88 6.83
CA GLY A 202 4.61 18.23 7.28
C GLY A 202 3.79 19.29 6.54
N ARG A 203 3.67 19.17 5.21
CA ARG A 203 2.86 20.09 4.38
C ARG A 203 1.37 19.98 4.69
N ILE A 204 0.83 18.77 4.86
CA ILE A 204 -0.57 18.55 5.26
C ILE A 204 -0.85 19.22 6.60
N ASN A 205 0.04 19.08 7.58
CA ASN A 205 -0.13 19.66 8.91
C ASN A 205 0.03 21.20 8.92
N GLN A 206 0.75 21.76 7.95
CA GLN A 206 0.94 23.20 7.77
C GLN A 206 -0.20 23.86 6.97
N ASP A 207 -1.02 23.08 6.28
CA ASP A 207 -2.19 23.60 5.57
C ASP A 207 -3.20 24.16 6.58
N SER A 208 -3.56 25.44 6.41
CA SER A 208 -4.38 26.16 7.38
C SER A 208 -5.81 25.60 7.48
N GLU A 209 -6.40 25.18 6.36
CA GLU A 209 -7.77 24.65 6.33
C GLU A 209 -7.81 23.28 7.03
N ILE A 210 -6.84 22.42 6.70
CA ILE A 210 -6.71 21.09 7.30
C ILE A 210 -6.41 21.21 8.80
N SER A 211 -5.43 22.03 9.18
CA SER A 211 -5.00 22.19 10.57
C SER A 211 -6.11 22.74 11.46
N GLN A 212 -6.88 23.73 10.96
CA GLN A 212 -8.05 24.27 11.64
C GLN A 212 -9.12 23.18 11.83
N GLN A 213 -9.42 22.42 10.79
CA GLN A 213 -10.45 21.38 10.84
C GLN A 213 -10.09 20.24 11.79
N ILE A 214 -8.84 19.76 11.78
CA ILE A 214 -8.34 18.73 12.70
C ILE A 214 -8.44 19.22 14.15
N SER A 215 -8.06 20.48 14.39
CA SER A 215 -8.14 21.10 15.71
C SER A 215 -9.58 21.20 16.21
N LEU A 216 -10.53 21.57 15.35
CA LEU A 216 -11.95 21.64 15.69
C LEU A 216 -12.56 20.27 15.99
N TRP A 217 -12.21 19.24 15.22
CA TRP A 217 -12.70 17.87 15.44
C TRP A 217 -12.05 17.17 16.63
N SER A 218 -10.89 17.64 17.07
CA SER A 218 -10.19 17.13 18.25
C SER A 218 -10.58 17.87 19.54
N GLN A 219 -11.74 18.54 19.54
CA GLN A 219 -12.32 19.21 20.71
C GLN A 219 -13.58 18.49 21.20
N GLY A 220 -13.91 18.65 22.49
CA GLY A 220 -15.25 18.35 23.00
C GLY A 220 -15.62 16.86 23.06
N GLY A 221 -14.65 15.97 23.32
CA GLY A 221 -14.89 14.53 23.50
C GLY A 221 -14.84 13.70 22.21
N SER A 222 -14.30 14.25 21.12
CA SER A 222 -13.93 13.51 19.90
C SER A 222 -12.45 13.62 19.60
N GLN A 223 -11.92 12.60 18.93
CA GLN A 223 -10.52 12.47 18.53
C GLN A 223 -10.44 12.19 17.04
N VAL A 224 -9.62 12.98 16.34
CA VAL A 224 -9.22 12.68 14.95
C VAL A 224 -8.13 11.61 14.97
N ILE A 225 -8.36 10.55 14.22
CA ILE A 225 -7.35 9.53 13.93
C ILE A 225 -6.86 9.79 12.52
N GLN A 226 -5.60 10.23 12.42
CA GLN A 226 -4.98 10.40 11.12
C GLN A 226 -4.54 9.03 10.64
N GLY A 227 -5.27 8.49 9.67
CA GLY A 227 -4.92 7.24 9.03
C GLY A 227 -3.56 7.34 8.35
N PRO A 228 -3.05 6.21 7.89
CA PRO A 228 -1.70 6.20 7.40
C PRO A 228 -1.57 6.77 5.99
N LEU A 229 -0.40 7.30 5.66
CA LEU A 229 -0.11 7.82 4.32
C LEU A 229 0.10 6.67 3.34
N LEU A 230 -0.65 6.67 2.24
CA LEU A 230 -0.42 5.85 1.07
C LEU A 230 0.38 6.67 0.06
N VAL A 231 1.46 6.10 -0.47
CA VAL A 231 2.28 6.68 -1.53
C VAL A 231 2.00 5.87 -2.79
N ILE A 232 1.31 6.44 -3.77
CA ILE A 232 0.81 5.71 -4.94
C ILE A 232 1.57 6.18 -6.18
N PRO A 233 2.34 5.29 -6.84
CA PRO A 233 2.89 5.54 -8.17
C PRO A 233 1.78 5.77 -9.19
N ILE A 234 1.85 6.85 -9.95
CA ILE A 234 1.07 7.03 -11.17
C ILE A 234 2.01 7.55 -12.24
N GLU A 235 2.36 6.68 -13.19
CA GLU A 235 3.32 6.97 -14.26
C GLU A 235 4.66 7.51 -13.69
N GLU A 236 4.99 8.77 -13.97
CA GLU A 236 6.22 9.44 -13.52
C GLU A 236 6.01 10.34 -12.28
N SER A 237 4.86 10.21 -11.62
CA SER A 237 4.44 11.04 -10.50
C SER A 237 3.98 10.22 -9.30
N LEU A 238 3.88 10.88 -8.15
CA LEU A 238 3.39 10.28 -6.90
C LEU A 238 2.13 11.00 -6.44
N LEU A 239 1.10 10.20 -6.18
CA LEU A 239 -0.12 10.61 -5.49
C LEU A 239 -0.03 10.17 -4.03
N TYR A 240 -0.27 11.07 -3.10
CA TYR A 240 -0.30 10.76 -1.69
C TYR A 240 -1.74 10.84 -1.17
N VAL A 241 -2.17 9.80 -0.48
CA VAL A 241 -3.55 9.71 0.04
C VAL A 241 -3.49 9.40 1.53
N ARG A 242 -4.17 10.21 2.34
CA ARG A 242 -4.26 10.03 3.78
C ARG A 242 -5.71 10.12 4.26
N PRO A 243 -6.32 9.02 4.74
CA PRO A 243 -7.66 9.08 5.32
C PRO A 243 -7.63 9.73 6.71
N LEU A 244 -8.64 10.51 7.04
CA LEU A 244 -8.89 11.06 8.36
C LEU A 244 -10.17 10.44 8.93
N TYR A 245 -10.03 9.76 10.07
CA TYR A 245 -11.15 9.16 10.78
C TYR A 245 -11.51 10.00 12.01
N LEU A 246 -12.78 9.96 12.40
CA LEU A 246 -13.26 10.58 13.63
C LEU A 246 -13.83 9.51 14.55
N LYS A 247 -13.43 9.55 15.81
CA LYS A 247 -13.90 8.66 16.88
C LYS A 247 -14.36 9.51 18.07
N ALA A 248 -15.43 9.08 18.74
CA ALA A 248 -15.82 9.64 20.04
C ALA A 248 -14.99 8.99 21.16
N GLU A 249 -14.61 9.75 22.19
CA GLU A 249 -13.81 9.24 23.34
C GLU A 249 -14.47 8.01 24.00
N ALA A 250 -15.79 8.02 24.11
CA ALA A 250 -16.55 6.87 24.59
C ALA A 250 -16.79 5.85 23.46
N GLY A 251 -15.80 4.99 23.22
CA GLY A 251 -15.96 3.61 22.69
C GLY A 251 -16.58 3.41 21.31
N LYS A 252 -16.72 4.44 20.47
CA LYS A 252 -17.30 4.30 19.12
C LYS A 252 -16.28 3.78 18.09
N ILE A 253 -16.78 3.13 17.05
CA ILE A 253 -16.00 2.70 15.87
C ILE A 253 -15.56 3.97 15.10
N PRO A 254 -14.27 4.11 14.70
CA PRO A 254 -13.83 5.22 13.88
C PRO A 254 -14.57 5.29 12.54
N GLU A 255 -15.04 6.47 12.18
CA GLU A 255 -15.70 6.73 10.89
C GLU A 255 -14.79 7.55 9.97
N LEU A 256 -14.64 7.17 8.70
CA LEU A 256 -13.94 7.99 7.72
C LEU A 256 -14.72 9.31 7.53
N LYS A 257 -14.07 10.45 7.75
CA LYS A 257 -14.67 11.77 7.58
C LYS A 257 -14.11 12.54 6.41
N ARG A 258 -12.81 12.42 6.15
CA ARG A 258 -12.14 13.09 5.03
C ARG A 258 -11.05 12.24 4.43
N VAL A 259 -10.68 12.58 3.19
CA VAL A 259 -9.50 12.08 2.51
C VAL A 259 -8.64 13.29 2.13
N VAL A 260 -7.40 13.29 2.62
CA VAL A 260 -6.40 14.26 2.18
C VAL A 260 -5.66 13.66 0.99
N VAL A 261 -5.63 14.40 -0.12
CA VAL A 261 -4.91 14.05 -1.33
C VAL A 261 -3.84 15.10 -1.57
N ALA A 262 -2.61 14.66 -1.82
CA ALA A 262 -1.53 15.53 -2.22
C ALA A 262 -0.88 15.05 -3.52
N TYR A 263 -0.57 16.00 -4.40
CA TYR A 263 0.11 15.78 -5.67
C TYR A 263 0.99 16.98 -5.94
N GLU A 264 2.30 16.75 -6.09
CA GLU A 264 3.32 17.80 -6.23
C GLU A 264 3.18 18.88 -5.12
N ASN A 265 2.75 20.09 -5.50
CA ASN A 265 2.59 21.23 -4.60
C ASN A 265 1.13 21.50 -4.21
N LYS A 266 0.19 20.66 -4.64
CA LYS A 266 -1.24 20.82 -4.35
C LYS A 266 -1.66 19.84 -3.25
N ILE A 267 -2.51 20.33 -2.35
CA ILE A 267 -3.12 19.54 -1.26
C ILE A 267 -4.61 19.86 -1.27
N ALA A 268 -5.43 18.82 -1.12
CA ALA A 268 -6.87 18.94 -0.99
C ALA A 268 -7.35 18.00 0.12
N MET A 269 -8.33 18.44 0.91
CA MET A 269 -9.00 17.62 1.91
C MET A 269 -10.50 17.66 1.65
N GLU A 270 -11.06 16.53 1.22
CA GLU A 270 -12.47 16.44 0.82
C GLU A 270 -13.15 15.23 1.46
N GLU A 271 -14.46 15.08 1.28
CA GLU A 271 -15.23 13.99 1.90
C GLU A 271 -14.89 12.64 1.26
N THR A 272 -14.55 12.66 -0.03
CA THR A 272 -14.17 11.48 -0.79
C THR A 272 -12.87 11.67 -1.56
N LEU A 273 -12.26 10.56 -1.98
CA LEU A 273 -11.05 10.58 -2.80
C LEU A 273 -11.31 11.28 -4.15
N GLU A 274 -12.48 11.05 -4.73
CA GLU A 274 -12.91 11.60 -6.02
C GLU A 274 -13.00 13.13 -5.96
N GLU A 275 -13.63 13.68 -4.92
CA GLU A 275 -13.69 15.13 -4.69
C GLU A 275 -12.27 15.70 -4.53
N GLY A 276 -11.40 15.01 -3.78
CA GLY A 276 -10.01 15.40 -3.58
C GLY A 276 -9.21 15.42 -4.89
N LEU A 277 -9.31 14.37 -5.70
CA LEU A 277 -8.67 14.28 -7.02
C LEU A 277 -9.18 15.37 -7.97
N SER A 278 -10.50 15.59 -7.99
CA SER A 278 -11.14 16.64 -8.78
C SER A 278 -10.56 18.02 -8.46
N LYS A 279 -10.41 18.33 -7.17
CA LYS A 279 -9.81 19.60 -6.69
C LYS A 279 -8.33 19.72 -7.04
N ILE A 280 -7.55 18.64 -6.93
CA ILE A 280 -6.11 18.62 -7.29
C ILE A 280 -5.90 18.87 -8.79
N PHE A 281 -6.66 18.17 -9.64
CA PHE A 281 -6.48 18.21 -11.09
C PHE A 281 -7.31 19.29 -11.79
N GLY A 282 -8.11 20.06 -11.05
CA GLY A 282 -8.91 21.16 -11.59
C GLY A 282 -10.05 20.69 -12.50
N ILE A 283 -10.44 19.42 -12.37
CA ILE A 283 -11.59 18.84 -13.05
C ILE A 283 -12.77 19.20 -12.14
N GLY A 284 -13.58 20.18 -12.55
CA GLY A 284 -14.66 20.69 -11.70
C GLY A 284 -15.49 19.56 -11.11
N ALA A 285 -15.62 19.54 -9.78
CA ALA A 285 -16.51 18.64 -9.07
C ALA A 285 -17.95 18.93 -9.52
N ALA A 286 -18.42 18.21 -10.54
CA ALA A 286 -19.81 18.22 -10.94
C ALA A 286 -20.62 17.49 -9.87
N GLY A 287 -20.96 18.19 -8.80
CA GLY A 287 -21.73 17.56 -7.71
C GLY A 287 -21.80 18.35 -6.41
N LYS A 288 -22.25 19.61 -6.45
CA LYS A 288 -23.02 20.26 -5.37
C LYS A 288 -23.62 21.56 -5.94
N SER A 289 -24.89 21.45 -6.33
CA SER A 289 -25.71 22.55 -6.82
C SER A 289 -25.82 23.67 -5.79
N GLN A 290 -25.25 24.84 -6.08
CA GLN A 290 -25.70 26.12 -5.54
C GLN A 290 -26.43 26.89 -6.64
N GLN A 291 -27.72 27.13 -6.41
CA GLN A 291 -28.48 28.15 -7.13
C GLN A 291 -27.90 29.52 -6.79
N GLY A 292 -27.46 30.26 -7.81
CA GLY A 292 -27.00 31.64 -7.67
C GLY A 292 -26.70 32.27 -9.02
N ALA A 293 -27.70 32.99 -9.54
CA ALA A 293 -27.73 34.03 -10.57
C ALA A 293 -26.58 34.13 -11.62
N ALA A 294 -27.02 34.12 -12.87
CA ALA A 294 -26.24 34.31 -14.10
C ALA A 294 -25.45 35.63 -14.18
N THR A 295 -24.27 35.56 -14.80
CA THR A 295 -23.83 36.59 -15.77
C THR A 295 -22.90 35.94 -16.82
N LYS A 296 -23.20 36.19 -18.10
CA LYS A 296 -22.48 35.70 -19.29
C LYS A 296 -21.36 36.66 -19.69
N THR A 297 -20.22 36.16 -20.15
CA THR A 297 -19.47 36.58 -21.37
C THR A 297 -18.31 35.59 -21.69
N PRO A 298 -17.73 35.56 -22.91
CA PRO A 298 -17.51 34.29 -23.63
C PRO A 298 -16.05 33.92 -24.00
N SER A 299 -15.91 32.64 -24.38
CA SER A 299 -15.00 32.05 -25.40
C SER A 299 -13.54 31.73 -25.05
N SER A 300 -13.16 30.44 -25.17
CA SER A 300 -12.17 29.99 -26.17
C SER A 300 -12.29 28.47 -26.43
N ASN A 301 -11.98 28.08 -27.68
CA ASN A 301 -12.18 26.77 -28.29
C ASN A 301 -11.27 25.66 -27.72
N GLY A 302 -11.86 24.50 -27.44
CA GLY A 302 -11.23 23.18 -27.27
C GLY A 302 -12.17 22.08 -27.79
N PRO A 303 -11.68 20.84 -28.05
CA PRO A 303 -12.44 19.76 -28.70
C PRO A 303 -13.74 19.43 -27.95
N PRO A 304 -14.77 18.80 -28.58
CA PRO A 304 -16.14 18.88 -28.11
C PRO A 304 -16.28 18.27 -26.70
N ALA A 305 -16.51 19.14 -25.72
CA ALA A 305 -16.65 18.81 -24.29
C ALA A 305 -17.67 17.69 -24.01
N LYS A 306 -18.59 17.41 -24.94
CA LYS A 306 -19.60 16.35 -24.82
C LYS A 306 -19.04 14.93 -24.82
N ASP A 307 -17.97 14.67 -25.58
CA ASP A 307 -17.41 13.31 -25.70
C ASP A 307 -16.59 12.94 -24.43
N VAL A 308 -15.99 13.93 -23.79
CA VAL A 308 -15.29 13.78 -22.51
C VAL A 308 -16.29 13.64 -21.35
N GLU A 309 -17.34 14.45 -21.33
CA GLU A 309 -18.42 14.37 -20.33
C GLU A 309 -19.11 12.99 -20.35
N GLU A 310 -19.36 12.44 -21.54
CA GLU A 310 -19.99 11.14 -21.71
C GLU A 310 -19.07 9.99 -21.26
N ARG A 311 -17.75 10.08 -21.51
CA ARG A 311 -16.78 9.13 -20.98
C ARG A 311 -16.70 9.20 -19.45
N ILE A 312 -16.75 10.39 -18.85
CA ILE A 312 -16.73 10.56 -17.39
C ILE A 312 -17.99 9.96 -16.75
N GLN A 313 -19.17 10.17 -17.34
CA GLN A 313 -20.41 9.56 -16.83
C GLN A 313 -20.39 8.02 -16.94
N ARG A 314 -19.87 7.49 -18.05
CA ARG A 314 -19.72 6.04 -18.24
C ARG A 314 -18.71 5.45 -17.26
N ALA A 315 -17.59 6.12 -17.02
CA ALA A 315 -16.60 5.73 -16.01
C ALA A 315 -17.20 5.74 -14.60
N ALA A 316 -17.92 6.80 -14.22
CA ALA A 316 -18.60 6.90 -12.92
C ALA A 316 -19.61 5.75 -12.71
N SER A 317 -20.41 5.43 -13.73
CA SER A 317 -21.37 4.32 -13.65
C SER A 317 -20.68 2.95 -13.49
N ALA A 318 -19.55 2.74 -14.17
CA ALA A 318 -18.77 1.51 -14.06
C ALA A 318 -18.13 1.37 -12.67
N TYR A 319 -17.67 2.47 -12.06
CA TYR A 319 -17.12 2.44 -10.72
C TYR A 319 -18.19 2.25 -9.62
N GLU A 320 -19.35 2.88 -9.74
CA GLU A 320 -20.46 2.63 -8.81
C GLU A 320 -20.95 1.18 -8.86
N GLU A 321 -20.97 0.58 -10.06
CA GLU A 321 -21.30 -0.84 -10.22
C GLU A 321 -20.24 -1.73 -9.55
N ALA A 322 -18.96 -1.35 -9.64
CA ALA A 322 -17.89 -2.02 -8.91
C ALA A 322 -18.11 -1.90 -7.39
N LEU A 323 -18.34 -0.70 -6.85
CA LEU A 323 -18.56 -0.51 -5.40
C LEU A 323 -19.78 -1.27 -4.87
N ARG A 324 -20.87 -1.36 -5.65
CA ARG A 324 -22.03 -2.20 -5.30
C ARG A 324 -21.67 -3.68 -5.28
N ALA A 325 -21.01 -4.16 -6.32
CA ALA A 325 -20.56 -5.55 -6.42
C ALA A 325 -19.58 -5.92 -5.28
N GLN A 326 -18.72 -4.98 -4.86
CA GLN A 326 -17.82 -5.15 -3.72
C GLN A 326 -18.58 -5.29 -2.40
N ARG A 327 -19.60 -4.44 -2.16
CA ARG A 327 -20.43 -4.51 -0.95
C ARG A 327 -21.27 -5.78 -0.90
N GLU A 328 -21.72 -6.26 -2.05
CA GLU A 328 -22.50 -7.49 -2.21
C GLU A 328 -21.61 -8.75 -2.22
N GLY A 329 -20.29 -8.60 -2.29
CA GLY A 329 -19.32 -9.71 -2.32
C GLY A 329 -19.25 -10.43 -3.67
N ASP A 330 -19.78 -9.83 -4.74
CA ASP A 330 -19.71 -10.34 -6.12
C ASP A 330 -18.45 -9.82 -6.82
N TRP A 331 -17.35 -10.54 -6.60
CA TRP A 331 -16.04 -10.16 -7.10
C TRP A 331 -15.88 -10.32 -8.63
N THR A 332 -16.70 -11.16 -9.26
CA THR A 332 -16.72 -11.31 -10.73
C THR A 332 -17.29 -10.05 -11.36
N ARG A 333 -18.44 -9.58 -10.85
CA ARG A 333 -19.07 -8.35 -11.32
C ARG A 333 -18.24 -7.11 -11.00
N TYR A 334 -17.56 -7.11 -9.85
CA TYR A 334 -16.55 -6.10 -9.50
C TYR A 334 -15.43 -6.02 -10.55
N GLY A 335 -14.83 -7.17 -10.90
CA GLY A 335 -13.74 -7.23 -11.87
C GLY A 335 -14.14 -6.77 -13.27
N GLU A 336 -15.36 -7.10 -13.72
CA GLU A 336 -15.89 -6.65 -15.02
C GLU A 336 -16.18 -5.14 -15.04
N ALA A 337 -16.67 -4.59 -13.93
CA ALA A 337 -16.96 -3.18 -13.77
C ALA A 337 -15.66 -2.34 -13.73
N ILE A 338 -14.63 -2.83 -13.03
CA ILE A 338 -13.28 -2.23 -13.05
C ILE A 338 -12.62 -2.33 -14.43
N ARG A 339 -12.78 -3.43 -15.16
CA ARG A 339 -12.26 -3.55 -16.53
C ARG A 339 -12.90 -2.53 -17.48
N ARG A 340 -14.23 -2.39 -17.42
CA ARG A 340 -14.96 -1.35 -18.19
C ARG A 340 -14.47 0.05 -17.84
N LEU A 341 -14.26 0.33 -16.55
CA LEU A 341 -13.70 1.60 -16.10
C LEU A 341 -12.32 1.86 -16.74
N GLY A 342 -11.42 0.88 -16.71
CA GLY A 342 -10.09 0.99 -17.32
C GLY A 342 -10.11 1.22 -18.83
N ASP A 343 -11.06 0.62 -19.55
CA ASP A 343 -11.21 0.81 -21.01
C ASP A 343 -11.82 2.18 -21.38
N ILE A 344 -12.63 2.78 -20.50
CA ILE A 344 -13.22 4.11 -20.70
C ILE A 344 -12.19 5.23 -20.46
N LEU A 345 -11.20 4.97 -19.60
CA LEU A 345 -10.17 5.94 -19.20
C LEU A 345 -8.91 5.92 -20.09
N LYS A 346 -8.82 5.00 -21.05
CA LYS A 346 -7.85 5.04 -22.15
C LYS A 346 -8.28 6.01 -23.25
#